data_AF-A0A7R9G873-F1
#
_entry.id   AF-A0A7R9G873-F1
#
_cell.length_a   1.000
_cell.length_b   1.000
_cell.length_c   1.000
_cell.angle_alpha   90.00
_cell.angle_beta   90.00
_cell.angle_gamma   90.00
#
_symmetry.space_group_name_H-M   'P 1'
#
loop_
_entity.id
_entity.type
_entity.pdbx_description
1 polymer ?
#
loop_
_entity_poly.entity_id
_entity_poly.type
_entity_poly.pdbx_seq_one_letter_code
_entity_poly.pdbx_strand_id
1 'polypeptide(L)'
;MPNWQRPMLDRFERKVAKVALKAGPELSSGNILVTALGAAYGTAKSGTGIAAMSVMRPELIMKSIIPVVMAGIIAIYGLVVAVLIAGSLEEPPKYKLYK
;
A
#
# COMPACT_ATOMS: atom_id res chain seq x y z
N MET A 1 -16.21 10.24 -14.03
CA MET A 1 -15.21 10.18 -12.95
C MET A 1 -15.53 11.28 -11.93
N PRO A 2 -15.69 10.96 -10.63
CA PRO A 2 -15.90 11.98 -9.60
C PRO A 2 -14.71 12.95 -9.55
N ASN A 3 -14.98 14.24 -9.71
CA ASN A 3 -14.01 15.34 -9.75
C ASN A 3 -13.24 15.58 -8.44
N TRP A 4 -13.62 14.92 -7.34
CA TRP A 4 -13.01 15.06 -6.02
C TRP A 4 -11.81 14.13 -5.78
N GLN A 5 -11.51 13.19 -6.68
CA GLN A 5 -10.43 12.21 -6.51
C GLN A 5 -9.03 12.76 -6.81
N ARG A 6 -8.86 13.63 -7.82
CA ARG A 6 -7.55 14.20 -8.18
C ARG A 6 -6.87 14.95 -7.03
N PRO A 7 -7.51 15.90 -6.32
CA PRO A 7 -6.86 16.61 -5.22
C PRO A 7 -6.56 15.72 -4.01
N MET A 8 -7.23 14.57 -3.88
CA MET A 8 -6.94 13.59 -2.83
C MET A 8 -5.75 12.70 -3.22
N LEU A 9 -5.68 12.25 -4.48
CA LEU A 9 -4.51 11.54 -5.02
C LEU A 9 -3.26 12.41 -4.98
N ASP A 10 -3.33 13.70 -5.36
CA ASP A 10 -2.16 14.60 -5.32
C ASP A 10 -1.62 14.82 -3.90
N ARG A 11 -2.48 14.75 -2.88
CA ARG A 11 -2.04 14.78 -1.47
C ARG A 11 -1.43 13.45 -1.04
N PHE A 12 -1.96 12.36 -1.57
CA PHE A 12 -1.47 11.01 -1.29
C PHE A 12 -0.10 10.80 -1.93
N GLU A 13 0.06 11.12 -3.21
CA GLU A 13 1.35 11.09 -3.93
C GLU A 13 2.41 11.93 -3.22
N ARG A 14 2.05 13.12 -2.72
CA ARG A 14 2.98 13.95 -1.93
C ARG A 14 3.36 13.33 -0.58
N LYS A 15 2.46 12.60 0.08
CA LYS A 15 2.79 11.86 1.30
C LYS A 15 3.64 10.61 1.00
N VAL A 16 3.32 9.92 -0.08
CA VAL A 16 4.03 8.74 -0.58
C VAL A 16 5.47 9.09 -0.95
N ALA A 17 5.67 10.17 -1.70
CA ALA A 17 7.01 10.63 -2.08
C ALA A 17 7.88 10.93 -0.85
N LYS A 18 7.29 11.49 0.22
CA LYS A 18 8.00 11.72 1.49
C LYS A 18 8.33 10.42 2.23
N VAL A 19 7.46 9.40 2.17
CA VAL A 19 7.71 8.09 2.78
C VAL A 19 8.81 7.35 2.02
N ALA A 20 8.81 7.38 0.69
CA ALA A 20 9.86 6.78 -0.12
C ALA A 20 11.24 7.39 0.15
N LEU A 21 11.31 8.71 0.36
CA LEU A 21 12.56 9.41 0.73
C LEU A 21 13.05 9.10 2.16
N LYS A 22 12.15 8.75 3.08
CA LYS A 22 12.48 8.46 4.49
C LYS A 22 12.75 6.98 4.75
N ALA A 23 12.35 6.09 3.85
CA ALA A 23 12.61 4.66 3.95
C ALA A 23 14.09 4.38 3.65
N GLY A 24 14.90 4.36 4.71
CA GLY A 24 16.28 3.87 4.64
C GLY A 24 16.36 2.35 4.38
N PRO A 25 17.55 1.83 4.06
CA PRO A 25 17.77 0.47 3.53
C PRO A 25 17.53 -0.71 4.48
N GLU A 26 17.07 -0.49 5.73
CA GLU A 26 17.17 -1.51 6.80
C GLU A 26 15.88 -2.29 7.08
N LEU A 27 14.79 -2.06 6.33
CA LEU A 27 13.46 -2.60 6.69
C LEU A 27 12.68 -3.24 5.52
N SER A 28 13.32 -4.07 4.69
CA SER A 28 12.63 -4.69 3.54
C SER A 28 11.53 -5.69 3.94
N SER A 29 11.80 -6.59 4.91
CA SER A 29 10.88 -7.69 5.25
C SER A 29 9.67 -7.27 6.09
N GLY A 30 9.86 -6.32 7.03
CA GLY A 30 8.80 -5.86 7.92
C GLY A 30 7.74 -4.98 7.23
N ASN A 31 8.15 -4.28 6.16
CA ASN A 31 7.29 -3.30 5.50
C ASN A 31 6.10 -3.95 4.76
N ILE A 32 6.35 -5.09 4.09
CA ILE A 32 5.32 -5.82 3.33
C ILE A 32 4.25 -6.38 4.26
N LEU A 33 4.65 -6.97 5.40
CA LEU A 33 3.71 -7.55 6.36
C LEU A 33 2.77 -6.50 6.94
N VAL A 34 3.31 -5.34 7.35
CA VAL A 34 2.51 -4.26 7.94
C VAL A 34 1.58 -3.61 6.92
N THR A 35 2.04 -3.38 5.68
CA THR A 35 1.19 -2.82 4.63
C THR A 35 0.14 -3.82 4.13
N ALA A 36 0.49 -5.10 3.99
CA ALA A 36 -0.47 -6.14 3.61
C ALA A 36 -1.57 -6.30 4.66
N LEU A 37 -1.21 -6.34 5.95
CA LEU A 37 -2.18 -6.38 7.05
C LEU A 37 -3.07 -5.14 7.08
N GLY A 38 -2.50 -3.95 6.92
CA GLY A 38 -3.25 -2.69 6.88
C GLY A 38 -4.23 -2.62 5.71
N ALA A 39 -3.80 -3.05 4.51
CA ALA A 39 -4.64 -3.09 3.31
C ALA A 39 -5.73 -4.16 3.41
N ALA A 40 -5.41 -5.35 3.94
CA ALA A 40 -6.37 -6.42 4.18
C ALA A 40 -7.44 -5.99 5.18
N TYR A 41 -7.05 -5.35 6.29
CA TYR A 41 -8.00 -4.84 7.28
C TYR A 41 -8.90 -3.71 6.71
N GLY A 42 -8.31 -2.76 5.98
CA GLY A 42 -9.05 -1.69 5.32
C GLY A 42 -10.06 -2.22 4.29
N THR A 43 -9.67 -3.23 3.53
CA THR A 43 -10.54 -3.90 2.55
C THR A 43 -11.64 -4.73 3.22
N ALA A 44 -11.33 -5.46 4.30
CA ALA A 44 -12.31 -6.27 5.02
C ALA A 44 -13.42 -5.39 5.63
N LYS A 45 -13.06 -4.31 6.33
CA LYS A 45 -14.02 -3.39 6.95
C LYS A 45 -14.88 -2.64 5.93
N SER A 46 -14.29 -2.19 4.82
CA SER A 46 -15.05 -1.53 3.75
C SER A 46 -15.92 -2.52 2.97
N GLY A 47 -15.42 -3.73 2.72
CA GLY A 47 -16.15 -4.80 2.02
C GLY A 47 -17.44 -5.21 2.73
N THR A 48 -17.44 -5.37 4.06
CA THR A 48 -18.66 -5.69 4.83
C THR A 48 -19.71 -4.59 4.73
N GLY A 49 -19.28 -3.32 4.74
CA GLY A 49 -20.18 -2.17 4.57
C GLY A 49 -20.76 -2.08 3.16
N ILE A 50 -19.95 -2.38 2.13
CA ILE A 50 -20.42 -2.42 0.74
C ILE A 50 -21.44 -3.54 0.54
N ALA A 51 -21.22 -4.72 1.12
CA ALA A 51 -22.14 -5.86 1.03
C ALA A 51 -23.49 -5.59 1.73
N ALA A 52 -23.49 -4.88 2.86
CA ALA A 52 -24.74 -4.47 3.51
C ALA A 52 -25.48 -3.39 2.71
N MET A 53 -24.75 -2.45 2.09
CA MET A 53 -25.33 -1.38 1.29
C MET A 53 -25.82 -1.84 -0.07
N SER A 54 -25.24 -2.91 -0.64
CA SER A 54 -25.62 -3.41 -1.96
C SER A 54 -27.05 -3.94 -2.03
N VAL A 55 -27.58 -4.44 -0.91
CA VAL A 55 -28.97 -4.91 -0.79
C VAL A 55 -29.96 -3.79 -0.45
N MET A 56 -29.54 -2.74 0.26
CA MET A 56 -30.44 -1.66 0.67
C MET A 56 -30.58 -0.55 -0.38
N ARG A 57 -29.46 -0.12 -1.00
CA ARG A 57 -29.42 0.93 -2.03
C ARG A 57 -28.28 0.70 -3.02
N PRO A 58 -28.52 -0.05 -4.10
CA PRO A 58 -27.48 -0.42 -5.06
C PRO A 58 -26.91 0.77 -5.84
N GLU A 59 -27.61 1.91 -5.92
CA GLU A 59 -27.09 3.11 -6.63
C GLU A 59 -25.85 3.72 -5.95
N LEU A 60 -25.62 3.41 -4.67
CA LEU A 60 -24.52 3.96 -3.90
C LEU A 60 -23.23 3.12 -3.98
N ILE A 61 -23.28 1.89 -4.51
CA ILE A 61 -22.12 0.98 -4.60
C ILE A 61 -20.93 1.63 -5.33
N MET A 62 -21.21 2.36 -6.41
CA MET A 62 -20.18 2.97 -7.26
C MET A 62 -19.37 4.05 -6.53
N LYS A 63 -19.92 4.68 -5.49
CA LYS A 63 -19.18 5.62 -4.63
C LYS A 63 -18.49 4.91 -3.47
N SER A 64 -19.05 3.81 -2.98
CA SER A 64 -18.52 3.03 -1.86
C SER A 64 -17.29 2.18 -2.20
N ILE A 65 -16.97 1.98 -3.48
CA ILE A 65 -15.75 1.28 -3.94
C ILE A 65 -14.47 2.11 -3.73
N ILE A 66 -14.56 3.44 -3.65
CA ILE A 66 -13.42 4.35 -3.47
C ILE A 66 -12.50 3.96 -2.28
N PRO A 67 -13.01 3.65 -1.07
CA PRO A 67 -12.17 3.21 0.05
C PRO A 67 -11.43 1.89 -0.19
N VAL A 68 -12.00 0.95 -0.94
CA VAL A 68 -11.33 -0.31 -1.30
C VAL A 68 -10.13 -0.03 -2.20
N VAL A 69 -10.31 0.84 -3.19
CA VAL A 69 -9.23 1.23 -4.10
C VAL A 69 -8.12 1.97 -3.35
N MET A 70 -8.47 2.84 -2.38
CA MET A 70 -7.46 3.54 -1.56
C MET A 70 -6.62 2.58 -0.70
N ALA A 71 -7.23 1.53 -0.14
CA ALA A 71 -6.50 0.49 0.58
C ALA A 71 -5.56 -0.30 -0.34
N GLY A 72 -5.98 -0.58 -1.58
CA GLY A 72 -5.15 -1.25 -2.59
C GLY A 72 -3.91 -0.45 -2.98
N ILE A 73 -4.03 0.87 -3.13
CA ILE A 73 -2.90 1.74 -3.47
C ILE A 73 -1.83 1.74 -2.34
N ILE A 74 -2.23 1.61 -1.07
CA ILE A 74 -1.28 1.48 0.05
C ILE A 74 -0.46 0.18 -0.02
N ALA A 75 -1.08 -0.94 -0.42
CA ALA A 75 -0.41 -2.22 -0.52
C ALA A 75 0.70 -2.22 -1.59
N ILE A 76 0.43 -1.64 -2.76
CA ILE A 76 1.42 -1.54 -3.85
C ILE A 76 2.60 -0.65 -3.46
N TYR A 77 2.40 0.39 -2.63
CA TYR A 77 3.52 1.20 -2.14
C TYR A 77 4.46 0.40 -1.22
N GLY A 78 3.92 -0.41 -0.32
CA GLY A 78 4.73 -1.27 0.54
C GLY A 78 5.57 -2.27 -0.27
N LEU A 79 4.97 -2.82 -1.34
CA LEU A 79 5.65 -3.73 -2.25
C LEU A 79 6.77 -3.06 -3.06
N VAL A 80 6.49 -1.91 -3.69
CA VAL A 80 7.48 -1.21 -4.54
C VAL A 80 8.71 -0.80 -3.72
N VAL A 81 8.51 -0.29 -2.50
CA VAL A 81 9.62 0.08 -1.61
C VAL A 81 10.45 -1.15 -1.21
N ALA A 82 9.81 -2.28 -0.89
CA ALA A 82 10.52 -3.49 -0.53
C ALA A 82 11.36 -4.05 -1.69
N VAL A 83 10.84 -4.00 -2.93
CA VAL A 83 11.56 -4.43 -4.14
C VAL A 83 12.74 -3.50 -4.45
N LEU A 84 12.58 -2.18 -4.31
CA LEU A 84 13.69 -1.23 -4.51
C LEU A 84 14.84 -1.47 -3.53
N ILE A 85 14.51 -1.77 -2.27
CA ILE A 85 15.52 -2.10 -1.26
C ILE A 85 16.17 -3.46 -1.57
N ALA A 86 15.37 -4.48 -1.92
CA ALA A 86 15.89 -5.80 -2.27
C ALA A 86 16.85 -5.78 -3.47
N GLY A 87 16.59 -4.92 -4.47
CA GLY A 87 17.48 -4.71 -5.61
C GLY A 87 18.75 -3.92 -5.29
N SER A 88 18.81 -3.26 -4.14
CA SER A 88 19.96 -2.46 -3.68
C SER A 88 20.80 -3.17 -2.61
N LEU A 89 20.45 -4.40 -2.24
CA LEU A 89 21.26 -5.23 -1.33
C LEU A 89 22.47 -5.77 -2.09
N GLU A 90 23.65 -5.24 -1.79
CA GLU A 90 24.92 -5.79 -2.26
C GLU A 90 25.25 -7.10 -1.54
N GLU A 91 25.93 -8.02 -2.24
CA GLU A 91 26.38 -9.30 -1.66
C GLU A 91 27.23 -9.05 -0.41
N PRO A 92 26.97 -9.76 0.72
CA PRO A 92 27.82 -9.64 1.89
C PRO A 92 29.27 -10.02 1.53
N PRO A 93 30.29 -9.33 2.07
CA PRO A 93 31.67 -9.62 1.76
C PRO A 93 31.95 -11.10 2.01
N LYS A 94 32.34 -11.83 0.97
CA LYS A 94 32.80 -13.22 1.02
C LYS A 94 33.79 -13.37 2.16
N TYR A 95 33.36 -13.92 3.29
CA TYR A 95 34.27 -14.33 4.34
C TYR A 95 35.19 -15.37 3.71
N LYS A 96 36.46 -15.00 3.49
CA LYS A 96 37.50 -15.96 3.14
C LYS A 96 37.59 -16.92 4.32
N LEU A 97 36.97 -18.09 4.20
CA LEU A 97 37.31 -19.23 5.05
C LEU A 97 38.81 -19.45 4.87
N TYR A 98 39.57 -19.24 5.95
CA TYR A 98 40.97 -19.64 6.02
C TYR A 98 41.09 -21.11 5.63
N LYS A 99 41.92 -21.38 4.63
CA LYS A 99 42.41 -22.70 4.29
C LYS A 99 43.92 -22.62 4.18
#